data_AF-A0A5C3N320-F1
#
_entry.id   AF-A0A5C3N320-F1
#
_cell.length_a   1.000
_cell.length_b   1.000
_cell.length_c   1.000
_cell.angle_alpha   90.00
_cell.angle_beta   90.00
_cell.angle_gamma   90.00
#
_symmetry.space_group_name_H-M   'P 1'
#
loop_
_entity.id
_entity.type
_entity.pdbx_description
1 polymer ?
#
loop_
_entity_poly.entity_id
_entity_poly.type
_entity_poly.pdbx_seq_one_letter_code
_entity_poly.pdbx_strand_id
1 'polypeptide(L)'
;MARDTLRLLRLASLALAFAWGVIAFALGISALVKSDHQKSLIRSAAPGGAAVSIDTNDILGAGGALTAATGLLFLLSLLFLLSSFLPLAFLASLPLQAHILAFTTLFIFATAVPTSYYVAQRSAWVSATLAGVALPQSVIQSVERALGVTPVYRHISYLRLIAIIPWIAFLFALTSTVLTYLAARRARAAGYTATTGAPATRVEDEKKAPGTTQTTAV
;
A
#
# COMPACT_ATOMS: atom_id res chain seq x y z
N MET A 1 6.63 2.35 -30.04
CA MET A 1 6.34 0.96 -29.65
C MET A 1 6.85 0.60 -28.26
N ALA A 2 8.15 0.36 -28.01
CA ALA A 2 8.60 -0.12 -26.67
C ALA A 2 8.36 0.86 -25.49
N ARG A 3 8.25 2.18 -25.74
CA ARG A 3 7.89 3.18 -24.73
C ARG A 3 6.41 3.13 -24.35
N ASP A 4 5.56 2.84 -25.33
CA ASP A 4 4.09 2.82 -25.16
C ASP A 4 3.67 1.59 -24.37
N THR A 5 4.31 0.44 -24.63
CA THR A 5 4.08 -0.81 -23.90
C THR A 5 4.40 -0.68 -22.41
N LEU A 6 5.52 -0.07 -22.03
CA LEU A 6 5.90 0.08 -20.61
C LEU A 6 4.97 1.06 -19.87
N ARG A 7 4.51 2.12 -20.54
CA ARG A 7 3.51 3.04 -19.98
C ARG A 7 2.18 2.32 -19.74
N LEU A 8 1.69 1.56 -20.71
CA LEU A 8 0.45 0.78 -20.58
C LEU A 8 0.55 -0.25 -19.45
N LEU A 9 1.64 -1.01 -19.38
CA LEU A 9 1.84 -2.00 -18.30
C LEU A 9 1.84 -1.34 -16.92
N ARG A 10 2.50 -0.18 -16.77
CA ARG A 10 2.49 0.57 -15.51
C ARG A 10 1.08 1.04 -15.14
N LEU A 11 0.33 1.59 -16.10
CA LEU A 11 -1.03 2.05 -15.87
C LEU A 11 -1.98 0.90 -15.50
N ALA A 12 -1.89 -0.23 -16.21
CA ALA A 12 -2.67 -1.41 -15.90
C ALA A 12 -2.36 -1.95 -14.50
N SER A 13 -1.07 -2.01 -14.14
CA SER A 13 -0.65 -2.44 -12.80
C SER A 13 -1.14 -1.48 -11.72
N LEU A 14 -1.06 -0.16 -11.94
CA LEU A 14 -1.57 0.84 -11.00
C LEU A 14 -3.09 0.76 -10.84
N ALA A 15 -3.84 0.51 -11.93
CA ALA A 15 -5.28 0.33 -11.89
C ALA A 15 -5.67 -0.92 -11.09
N LEU A 16 -4.91 -2.01 -11.21
CA LEU A 16 -5.11 -3.22 -10.42
C LEU A 16 -4.75 -3.00 -8.95
N ALA A 17 -3.62 -2.32 -8.65
CA ALA A 17 -3.24 -1.96 -7.29
C ALA A 17 -4.30 -1.06 -6.62
N PHE A 18 -4.87 -0.12 -7.39
CA PHE A 18 -6.02 0.68 -6.97
C PHE A 18 -7.24 -0.18 -6.64
N ALA A 19 -7.69 -1.02 -7.58
CA ALA A 19 -8.89 -1.84 -7.41
C ALA A 19 -8.77 -2.77 -6.19
N TRP A 20 -7.65 -3.49 -6.06
CA TRP A 20 -7.42 -4.37 -4.92
C TRP A 20 -7.16 -3.61 -3.61
N GLY A 21 -6.57 -2.40 -3.67
CA GLY A 21 -6.45 -1.50 -2.53
C GLY A 21 -7.82 -1.08 -1.98
N VAL A 22 -8.77 -0.70 -2.85
CA VAL A 22 -10.16 -0.36 -2.47
C VAL A 22 -10.84 -1.55 -1.80
N ILE A 23 -10.77 -2.73 -2.42
CA ILE A 23 -11.41 -3.93 -1.90
C ILE A 23 -10.84 -4.28 -0.52
N ALA A 24 -9.51 -4.29 -0.37
CA ALA A 24 -8.85 -4.59 0.90
C ALA A 24 -9.21 -3.56 1.99
N PHE A 25 -9.23 -2.27 1.64
CA PHE A 25 -9.60 -1.19 2.56
C PHE A 25 -11.06 -1.32 3.02
N ALA A 26 -11.99 -1.55 2.09
CA ALA A 26 -13.41 -1.72 2.39
C ALA A 26 -13.67 -2.95 3.28
N LEU A 27 -12.96 -4.05 3.03
CA LEU A 27 -13.01 -5.25 3.89
C LEU A 27 -12.45 -4.95 5.28
N GLY A 28 -11.37 -4.18 5.37
CA GLY A 28 -10.79 -3.72 6.63
C GLY A 28 -11.79 -2.95 7.48
N ILE A 29 -12.42 -1.91 6.92
CA ILE A 29 -13.46 -1.14 7.60
C ILE A 29 -14.65 -2.03 8.00
N SER A 30 -15.10 -2.90 7.09
CA SER A 30 -16.22 -3.82 7.37
C SER A 30 -15.91 -4.78 8.53
N ALA A 31 -14.66 -5.24 8.63
CA ALA A 31 -14.19 -6.08 9.72
C ALA A 31 -14.16 -5.32 11.06
N LEU A 32 -13.73 -4.06 11.06
CA LEU A 32 -13.77 -3.20 12.26
C LEU A 32 -15.21 -3.02 12.76
N VAL A 33 -16.13 -2.63 11.86
CA VAL A 33 -17.54 -2.44 12.21
C VAL A 33 -18.17 -3.73 12.75
N LYS A 34 -17.92 -4.88 12.10
CA LYS A 34 -18.43 -6.18 12.57
C LYS A 34 -17.85 -6.59 13.91
N SER A 35 -16.56 -6.35 14.14
CA SER A 35 -15.90 -6.60 15.42
C SER A 35 -16.56 -5.78 16.54
N ASP A 36 -16.84 -4.50 16.30
CA ASP A 36 -17.47 -3.65 17.31
C ASP A 36 -18.91 -4.07 17.62
N HIS A 37 -19.69 -4.46 16.60
CA HIS A 37 -21.02 -5.00 16.81
C HIS A 37 -21.00 -6.29 17.64
N GLN A 38 -20.06 -7.22 17.37
CA GLN A 38 -19.93 -8.45 18.16
C GLN A 38 -19.55 -8.16 19.61
N LYS A 39 -18.61 -7.22 19.85
CA LYS A 39 -18.26 -6.79 21.21
C LYS A 39 -19.45 -6.19 21.94
N SER A 40 -20.25 -5.38 21.25
CA SER A 40 -21.48 -4.79 21.80
C SER A 40 -22.51 -5.87 22.17
N LEU A 41 -22.75 -6.83 21.27
CA LEU A 41 -23.68 -7.94 21.51
C LEU A 41 -23.29 -8.80 22.71
N ILE A 42 -22.00 -9.13 22.85
CA ILE A 42 -21.50 -9.90 24.00
C ILE A 42 -21.67 -9.09 25.29
N ARG A 43 -21.40 -7.79 25.26
CA ARG A 43 -21.60 -6.90 26.42
C ARG A 43 -23.07 -6.77 26.80
N SER A 44 -23.98 -6.69 25.83
CA SER A 44 -25.42 -6.59 26.11
C SER A 44 -26.04 -7.91 26.56
N ALA A 45 -25.47 -9.05 26.15
CA ALA A 45 -25.90 -10.37 26.60
C ALA A 45 -25.32 -10.78 27.96
N ALA A 46 -24.38 -10.00 28.51
CA ALA A 46 -23.79 -10.26 29.80
C ALA A 46 -24.85 -10.07 30.92
N PRO A 47 -24.91 -10.97 31.93
CA PRO A 47 -25.82 -10.81 33.06
C PRO A 47 -25.60 -9.46 33.77
N GLY A 48 -26.67 -8.87 34.32
CA GLY A 48 -26.56 -7.61 35.08
C GLY A 48 -25.51 -7.73 36.20
N GLY A 49 -24.47 -6.88 36.15
CA GLY A 49 -23.35 -6.91 37.09
C GLY A 49 -22.11 -7.70 36.63
N ALA A 50 -22.13 -8.27 35.42
CA ALA A 50 -20.95 -8.87 34.81
C ALA A 50 -20.16 -7.85 33.97
N ALA A 51 -18.86 -7.69 34.23
CA ALA A 51 -17.96 -6.94 33.36
C ALA A 51 -17.25 -7.91 32.41
N VAL A 52 -17.48 -7.76 31.11
CA VAL A 52 -16.83 -8.57 30.07
C VAL A 52 -15.71 -7.78 29.42
N SER A 53 -14.48 -8.27 29.57
CA SER A 53 -13.29 -7.75 28.92
C SER A 53 -12.85 -8.71 27.81
N ILE A 54 -12.91 -8.23 26.57
CA ILE A 54 -12.51 -8.95 25.36
C ILE A 54 -11.23 -8.30 24.85
N ASP A 55 -10.10 -8.97 25.02
CA ASP A 55 -8.82 -8.50 24.49
C ASP A 55 -8.64 -8.98 23.04
N THR A 56 -8.62 -8.00 22.13
CA THR A 56 -8.34 -8.18 20.71
C THR A 56 -7.32 -7.16 20.22
N ASN A 57 -6.53 -6.57 21.11
CA ASN A 57 -5.65 -5.45 20.75
C ASN A 57 -4.60 -5.84 19.70
N ASP A 58 -4.09 -7.07 19.77
CA ASP A 58 -3.08 -7.57 18.82
C ASP A 58 -3.56 -7.52 17.37
N ILE A 59 -4.78 -8.02 17.13
CA ILE A 59 -5.34 -8.13 15.79
C ILE A 59 -5.95 -6.82 15.32
N LEU A 60 -6.48 -5.98 16.22
CA LEU A 60 -6.96 -4.65 15.86
C LEU A 60 -5.81 -3.71 15.51
N GLY A 61 -4.68 -3.81 16.23
CA GLY A 61 -3.47 -3.05 15.92
C GLY A 61 -2.90 -3.44 14.55
N ALA A 62 -2.62 -4.74 14.34
CA ALA A 62 -2.07 -5.22 13.08
C ALA A 62 -3.04 -5.06 11.89
N GLY A 63 -4.31 -5.44 12.08
CA GLY A 63 -5.35 -5.33 11.06
C GLY A 63 -5.73 -3.88 10.76
N GLY A 64 -5.73 -3.00 11.75
CA GLY A 64 -5.92 -1.56 11.58
C GLY A 64 -4.78 -0.93 10.79
N ALA A 65 -3.52 -1.27 11.12
CA ALA A 65 -2.37 -0.83 10.36
C ALA A 65 -2.40 -1.32 8.89
N LEU A 66 -2.83 -2.56 8.67
CA LEU A 66 -3.01 -3.12 7.32
C LEU A 66 -4.12 -2.41 6.54
N THR A 67 -5.22 -2.04 7.21
CA THR A 67 -6.30 -1.24 6.64
C THR A 67 -5.79 0.15 6.24
N ALA A 68 -5.02 0.81 7.11
CA ALA A 68 -4.41 2.09 6.78
C ALA A 68 -3.42 1.98 5.60
N ALA A 69 -2.59 0.94 5.56
CA ALA A 69 -1.63 0.72 4.48
C ALA A 69 -2.31 0.47 3.13
N THR A 70 -3.39 -0.32 3.11
CA THR A 70 -4.18 -0.59 1.89
C THR A 70 -5.01 0.62 1.45
N GLY A 71 -5.52 1.41 2.39
CA GLY A 71 -6.13 2.72 2.11
C GLY A 71 -5.14 3.72 1.50
N LEU A 72 -3.91 3.76 2.03
CA LEU A 72 -2.83 4.58 1.48
C LEU A 72 -2.47 4.13 0.05
N LEU A 73 -2.38 2.82 -0.22
CA LEU A 73 -2.16 2.30 -1.57
C LEU A 73 -3.28 2.71 -2.53
N PHE A 74 -4.54 2.58 -2.12
CA PHE A 74 -5.70 3.00 -2.90
C PHE A 74 -5.58 4.48 -3.31
N LEU A 75 -5.35 5.36 -2.33
CA LEU A 75 -5.25 6.81 -2.58
C LEU A 75 -4.07 7.12 -3.49
N LEU A 76 -2.87 6.61 -3.18
CA LEU A 76 -1.67 6.89 -3.98
C LEU A 76 -1.79 6.36 -5.40
N SER A 77 -2.33 5.15 -5.58
CA SER A 77 -2.54 4.58 -6.91
C SER A 77 -3.52 5.42 -7.73
N LEU A 78 -4.58 5.93 -7.11
CA LEU A 78 -5.51 6.88 -7.74
C LEU A 78 -4.79 8.17 -8.15
N LEU A 79 -4.04 8.79 -7.24
CA LEU A 79 -3.30 10.03 -7.52
C LEU A 79 -2.30 9.85 -8.67
N PHE A 80 -1.55 8.75 -8.71
CA PHE A 80 -0.58 8.49 -9.79
C PHE A 80 -1.27 8.17 -11.13
N LEU A 81 -2.44 7.53 -11.09
CA LEU A 81 -3.25 7.30 -12.28
C LEU A 81 -3.79 8.62 -12.82
N LEU A 82 -4.33 9.49 -11.96
CA LEU A 82 -4.76 10.85 -12.34
C LEU A 82 -3.60 11.70 -12.87
N SER A 83 -2.43 11.64 -12.24
CA SER A 83 -1.22 12.34 -12.71
C SER A 83 -0.75 11.90 -14.10
N SER A 84 -1.21 10.76 -14.60
CA SER A 84 -0.91 10.32 -15.96
C SER A 84 -1.84 10.95 -17.01
N PHE A 85 -3.01 11.43 -16.60
CA PHE A 85 -4.00 12.09 -17.48
C PHE A 85 -4.07 13.61 -17.28
N LEU A 86 -3.80 14.09 -16.07
CA LEU A 86 -3.81 15.49 -15.69
C LEU A 86 -2.38 15.97 -15.36
N PRO A 87 -1.99 17.20 -15.76
CA PRO A 87 -0.67 17.76 -15.47
C PRO A 87 -0.54 18.19 -13.99
N LEU A 88 -0.45 17.22 -13.09
CA LEU A 88 -0.23 17.42 -11.65
C LEU A 88 1.28 17.55 -11.38
N ALA A 89 1.80 18.79 -11.41
CA ALA A 89 3.23 19.10 -11.35
C ALA A 89 3.97 18.45 -10.16
N PHE A 90 3.33 18.35 -8.99
CA PHE A 90 3.93 17.75 -7.79
C PHE A 90 4.06 16.21 -7.86
N LEU A 91 3.21 15.55 -8.65
CA LEU A 91 3.24 14.09 -8.85
C LEU A 91 4.02 13.69 -10.09
N ALA A 92 4.41 14.63 -10.95
CA ALA A 92 5.08 14.36 -12.23
C ALA A 92 6.46 13.70 -12.07
N SER A 93 7.06 13.76 -10.87
CA SER A 93 8.36 13.15 -10.58
C SER A 93 8.25 11.63 -10.46
N LEU A 94 8.55 10.92 -11.56
CA LEU A 94 8.64 9.45 -11.62
C LEU A 94 9.48 8.80 -10.49
N PRO A 95 10.66 9.32 -10.12
CA PRO A 95 11.41 8.70 -9.03
C PRO A 95 10.70 8.86 -7.69
N LEU A 96 10.06 9.99 -7.42
CA LEU A 96 9.31 10.18 -6.17
C LEU A 96 8.14 9.20 -6.07
N GLN A 97 7.38 9.03 -7.17
CA GLN A 97 6.31 8.03 -7.25
C GLN A 97 6.82 6.62 -6.92
N ALA A 98 8.00 6.25 -7.45
CA ALA A 98 8.61 4.93 -7.20
C ALA A 98 8.98 4.71 -5.74
N HIS A 99 9.56 5.70 -5.06
CA HIS A 99 9.93 5.57 -3.64
C HIS A 99 8.69 5.50 -2.74
N ILE A 100 7.68 6.33 -3.03
CA ILE A 100 6.41 6.31 -2.29
C ILE A 100 5.73 4.95 -2.44
N LEU A 101 5.61 4.42 -3.67
CA LEU A 101 5.05 3.08 -3.91
C LEU A 101 5.85 1.98 -3.23
N ALA A 102 7.18 2.07 -3.24
CA ALA A 102 8.05 1.10 -2.56
C ALA A 102 7.82 1.09 -1.05
N PHE A 103 7.75 2.28 -0.44
CA PHE A 103 7.43 2.43 0.97
C PHE A 103 6.05 1.83 1.29
N THR A 104 5.02 2.16 0.53
CA THR A 104 3.67 1.61 0.72
C THR A 104 3.63 0.09 0.54
N THR A 105 4.33 -0.44 -0.46
CA THR A 105 4.42 -1.89 -0.70
C THR A 105 5.08 -2.61 0.47
N LEU A 106 6.19 -2.06 0.98
CA LEU A 106 6.87 -2.60 2.15
C LEU A 106 5.99 -2.50 3.40
N PHE A 107 5.25 -1.40 3.55
CA PHE A 107 4.35 -1.20 4.67
C PHE A 107 3.17 -2.19 4.67
N ILE A 108 2.59 -2.47 3.51
CA ILE A 108 1.57 -3.54 3.37
C ILE A 108 2.17 -4.89 3.74
N PHE A 109 3.36 -5.22 3.25
CA PHE A 109 4.03 -6.48 3.61
C PHE A 109 4.26 -6.60 5.12
N ALA A 110 4.82 -5.55 5.73
CA ALA A 110 5.12 -5.49 7.15
C ALA A 110 3.88 -5.63 8.05
N THR A 111 2.71 -5.22 7.58
CA THR A 111 1.43 -5.32 8.31
C THR A 111 0.62 -6.57 7.95
N ALA A 112 0.78 -7.11 6.74
CA ALA A 112 0.10 -8.31 6.27
C ALA A 112 0.64 -9.58 6.95
N VAL A 113 1.96 -9.66 7.17
CA VAL A 113 2.60 -10.79 7.87
C VAL A 113 2.05 -10.99 9.29
N PRO A 114 2.11 -9.99 10.21
CA PRO A 114 1.59 -10.16 11.57
C PRO A 114 0.06 -10.38 11.57
N THR A 115 -0.69 -9.69 10.71
CA THR A 115 -2.15 -9.92 10.60
C THR A 115 -2.46 -11.37 10.21
N SER A 116 -1.76 -11.92 9.23
CA SER A 116 -1.93 -13.31 8.79
C SER A 116 -1.54 -14.30 9.90
N TYR A 117 -0.44 -14.03 10.60
CA TYR A 117 0.01 -14.84 11.74
C TYR A 117 -1.01 -14.84 12.88
N TYR A 118 -1.55 -13.68 13.25
CA TYR A 118 -2.56 -13.59 14.31
C TYR A 118 -3.86 -14.28 13.93
N VAL A 119 -4.34 -14.13 12.70
CA VAL A 119 -5.56 -14.83 12.24
C VAL A 119 -5.37 -16.34 12.23
N ALA A 120 -4.19 -16.85 11.88
CA ALA A 120 -3.91 -18.27 11.82
C ALA A 120 -3.76 -18.92 13.21
N GLN A 121 -3.05 -18.26 14.12
CA GLN A 121 -2.57 -18.87 15.35
C GLN A 121 -3.27 -18.40 16.63
N ARG A 122 -3.87 -17.18 16.64
CA ARG A 122 -4.45 -16.59 17.86
C ARG A 122 -5.96 -16.70 17.94
N SER A 123 -6.45 -16.53 19.16
CA SER A 123 -7.85 -16.39 19.53
C SER A 123 -8.01 -15.17 20.44
N ALA A 124 -9.19 -14.56 20.45
CA ALA A 124 -9.53 -13.51 21.40
C ALA A 124 -9.47 -14.07 22.82
N TRP A 125 -8.82 -13.34 23.73
CA TRP A 125 -8.90 -13.65 25.15
C TRP A 125 -10.16 -13.00 25.71
N VAL A 126 -11.14 -13.83 26.05
CA VAL A 126 -12.40 -13.39 26.66
C VAL A 126 -12.31 -13.67 28.15
N SER A 127 -12.40 -12.61 28.95
CA SER A 127 -12.47 -12.68 30.41
C SER A 127 -13.75 -11.99 30.87
N ALA A 128 -14.46 -12.62 31.80
CA ALA A 128 -15.69 -12.09 32.37
C ALA A 128 -15.59 -12.14 33.89
N THR A 129 -15.92 -11.03 34.55
CA THR A 129 -16.03 -10.97 36.01
C THR A 129 -17.48 -10.73 36.38
N LEU A 130 -18.00 -11.42 37.40
CA LEU A 130 -19.34 -11.22 37.94
C LEU A 130 -19.18 -10.81 39.41
N ALA A 131 -19.67 -9.62 39.78
CA ALA A 131 -19.53 -9.09 41.13
C ALA A 131 -18.07 -9.11 41.67
N GLY A 132 -17.09 -8.88 40.80
CA GLY A 132 -15.66 -8.87 41.15
C GLY A 132 -14.98 -10.25 41.16
N VAL A 133 -15.71 -11.34 40.93
CA VAL A 133 -15.15 -12.69 40.84
C VAL A 133 -14.97 -13.08 39.37
N ALA A 134 -13.76 -13.53 39.00
CA ALA A 134 -13.48 -14.02 37.65
C ALA A 134 -14.24 -15.33 37.38
N LEU A 135 -15.00 -15.36 36.29
CA LEU A 135 -15.72 -16.55 35.86
C LEU A 135 -14.74 -17.59 35.29
N PRO A 136 -14.92 -18.88 35.59
CA PRO A 136 -14.12 -19.95 34.98
C PRO A 136 -14.27 -19.97 33.45
N GLN A 137 -13.19 -20.25 32.73
CA GLN A 137 -13.17 -20.29 31.26
C GLN A 137 -14.20 -21.29 30.68
N SER A 138 -14.52 -22.36 31.41
CA SER A 138 -15.55 -23.34 31.02
C SER A 138 -16.95 -22.73 30.91
N VAL A 139 -17.28 -21.76 31.78
CA VAL A 139 -18.56 -21.03 31.77
C VAL A 139 -18.58 -20.02 30.62
N ILE A 140 -17.46 -19.35 30.36
CA ILE A 140 -17.34 -18.43 29.23
C ILE A 140 -17.54 -19.19 27.91
N GLN A 141 -16.87 -20.34 27.75
CA GLN A 141 -17.01 -21.17 26.57
C GLN A 141 -18.43 -21.74 26.38
N SER A 142 -19.17 -22.04 27.46
CA SER A 142 -20.55 -22.51 27.34
C SER A 142 -21.48 -21.40 26.85
N VAL A 143 -21.28 -20.18 27.34
CA VAL A 143 -22.03 -18.99 26.88
C VAL A 143 -21.66 -18.64 25.43
N GLU A 144 -20.38 -18.68 25.07
CA GLU A 144 -19.93 -18.47 23.69
C GLU A 144 -20.59 -19.46 22.71
N ARG A 145 -20.64 -20.75 23.08
CA ARG A 145 -21.34 -21.77 22.29
C ARG A 145 -22.84 -21.52 22.22
N ALA A 146 -23.46 -21.07 23.31
CA ALA A 146 -24.89 -20.74 23.33
C ALA A 146 -25.22 -19.53 22.44
N LEU A 147 -24.32 -18.55 22.36
CA LEU A 147 -24.44 -17.37 21.50
C LEU A 147 -23.99 -17.63 20.05
N GLY A 148 -23.44 -18.82 19.76
CA GLY A 148 -22.89 -19.14 18.44
C GLY A 148 -21.66 -18.31 18.06
N VAL A 149 -20.94 -17.76 19.04
CA VAL A 149 -19.73 -16.96 18.83
C VAL A 149 -18.50 -17.81 19.10
N THR A 150 -17.44 -17.61 18.32
CA THR A 150 -16.16 -18.31 18.51
C THR A 150 -15.05 -17.30 18.80
N PRO A 151 -14.19 -17.55 19.82
CA PRO A 151 -13.04 -16.69 20.08
C PRO A 151 -11.90 -16.93 19.07
N VAL A 152 -11.96 -18.00 18.29
CA VAL A 152 -10.88 -18.43 17.41
C VAL A 152 -10.94 -17.68 16.07
N TYR A 153 -9.93 -16.86 15.78
CA TYR A 153 -9.94 -15.93 14.66
C TYR A 153 -10.08 -16.61 13.28
N ARG A 154 -9.46 -17.77 13.07
CA ARG A 154 -9.56 -18.52 11.80
C ARG A 154 -10.98 -18.97 11.44
N HIS A 155 -11.88 -19.09 12.41
CA HIS A 155 -13.28 -19.48 12.17
C HIS A 155 -14.17 -18.29 11.86
N ILE A 156 -13.65 -17.07 11.99
CA ILE A 156 -14.35 -15.82 11.71
C ILE A 156 -14.08 -15.43 10.26
N SER A 157 -15.11 -15.54 9.40
CA SER A 157 -14.99 -15.38 7.95
C SER A 157 -14.44 -14.02 7.52
N TYR A 158 -14.83 -12.94 8.18
CA TYR A 158 -14.34 -11.60 7.84
C TYR A 158 -12.86 -11.40 8.22
N LEU A 159 -12.38 -12.02 9.32
CA LEU A 159 -10.96 -12.00 9.70
C LEU A 159 -10.11 -12.83 8.73
N ARG A 160 -10.67 -13.91 8.19
CA ARG A 160 -9.98 -14.67 7.13
C ARG A 160 -9.84 -13.85 5.84
N LEU A 161 -10.88 -13.12 5.45
CA LEU A 161 -10.84 -12.28 4.25
C LEU A 161 -9.83 -11.13 4.36
N ILE A 162 -9.78 -10.43 5.49
CA ILE A 162 -8.80 -9.36 5.72
C ILE A 162 -7.35 -9.90 5.80
N ALA A 163 -7.16 -11.19 6.13
CA ALA A 163 -5.83 -11.80 6.07
C ALA A 163 -5.38 -12.17 4.65
N ILE A 164 -6.31 -12.58 3.77
CA ILE A 164 -5.98 -13.11 2.44
C ILE A 164 -5.92 -12.00 1.38
N ILE A 165 -6.94 -11.14 1.32
CA ILE A 165 -7.10 -10.17 0.21
C ILE A 165 -5.94 -9.17 0.12
N PRO A 166 -5.36 -8.64 1.21
CA PRO A 166 -4.23 -7.72 1.14
C PRO A 166 -2.97 -8.32 0.50
N TRP A 167 -2.81 -9.65 0.47
CA TRP A 167 -1.71 -10.27 -0.28
C TRP A 167 -1.85 -10.08 -1.78
N ILE A 168 -3.08 -10.08 -2.30
CA ILE A 168 -3.35 -9.81 -3.71
C ILE A 168 -3.04 -8.34 -4.02
N ALA A 169 -3.47 -7.42 -3.14
CA ALA A 169 -3.14 -6.00 -3.26
C ALA A 169 -1.61 -5.76 -3.21
N PHE A 170 -0.89 -6.47 -2.34
CA PHE A 170 0.57 -6.43 -2.25
C PHE A 170 1.24 -6.84 -3.57
N LEU A 171 0.80 -7.92 -4.21
CA LEU A 171 1.38 -8.37 -5.49
C LEU A 171 1.27 -7.29 -6.56
N PHE A 172 0.11 -6.66 -6.70
CA PHE A 172 -0.08 -5.58 -7.67
C PHE A 172 0.63 -4.27 -7.27
N ALA A 173 0.77 -3.99 -5.98
CA ALA A 173 1.58 -2.87 -5.50
C ALA A 173 3.07 -3.08 -5.83
N LEU A 174 3.57 -4.31 -5.65
CA LEU A 174 4.94 -4.69 -5.96
C LEU A 174 5.23 -4.58 -7.46
N THR A 175 4.37 -5.12 -8.33
CA THR A 175 4.54 -4.98 -9.79
C THR A 175 4.48 -3.51 -10.21
N SER A 176 3.60 -2.71 -9.62
CA SER A 176 3.50 -1.28 -9.89
C SER A 176 4.77 -0.53 -9.49
N THR A 177 5.34 -0.88 -8.33
CA THR A 177 6.61 -0.34 -7.84
C THR A 177 7.74 -0.64 -8.82
N VAL A 178 7.90 -1.92 -9.21
CA VAL A 178 8.96 -2.35 -10.13
C VAL A 178 8.82 -1.65 -11.49
N LEU A 179 7.62 -1.62 -12.06
CA LEU A 179 7.37 -0.96 -13.35
C LEU A 179 7.65 0.55 -13.28
N THR A 180 7.34 1.20 -12.16
CA THR A 180 7.62 2.62 -11.96
C THR A 180 9.11 2.90 -11.83
N TYR A 181 9.87 2.03 -11.16
CA TYR A 181 11.35 2.12 -11.12
C TYR A 181 11.97 1.93 -12.52
N LEU A 182 11.49 0.96 -13.29
CA LEU A 182 11.95 0.75 -14.67
C LEU A 182 11.65 1.96 -15.55
N ALA A 183 10.48 2.58 -15.39
CA ALA A 183 10.13 3.83 -16.07
C ALA A 183 11.06 4.98 -15.66
N ALA A 184 11.31 5.16 -14.36
CA ALA A 184 12.18 6.21 -13.84
C ALA A 184 13.64 6.05 -14.32
N ARG A 185 14.17 4.82 -14.32
CA ARG A 185 15.52 4.52 -14.81
C ARG A 185 15.66 4.84 -16.30
N ARG A 186 14.66 4.48 -17.11
CA ARG A 186 14.64 4.81 -18.55
C ARG A 186 14.54 6.31 -18.81
N ALA A 187 13.72 7.04 -18.04
CA ALA A 187 13.60 8.49 -18.17
C ALA A 187 14.93 9.20 -17.85
N ARG A 188 15.64 8.76 -16.81
CA ARG A 188 16.98 9.26 -16.45
C ARG A 188 18.01 8.99 -17.55
N ALA A 189 18.04 7.78 -18.10
CA ALA A 189 18.96 7.41 -19.18
C ALA A 189 18.73 8.27 -20.44
N ALA A 190 17.48 8.55 -20.80
CA ALA A 190 17.15 9.41 -21.95
C ALA A 190 17.56 10.88 -21.73
N GLY A 191 17.41 11.39 -20.50
CA GLY A 191 17.88 12.74 -20.15
C GLY A 191 19.40 12.88 -20.23
N TYR A 192 20.14 11.88 -19.77
CA TYR A 192 21.61 11.86 -19.85
C TYR A 192 22.11 11.94 -21.29
N THR A 193 21.54 11.15 -22.20
CA THR A 193 21.91 11.20 -23.63
C THR A 193 21.61 12.55 -24.30
N ALA A 194 20.58 13.26 -23.86
CA ALA A 194 20.24 14.59 -24.39
C ALA A 194 21.23 15.67 -23.91
N THR A 195 21.76 15.55 -22.69
CA THR A 195 22.73 16.51 -22.13
C THR A 195 24.14 16.30 -22.66
N THR A 196 24.58 15.05 -22.88
CA THR A 196 25.94 14.75 -23.39
C THR A 196 26.07 14.88 -24.91
N GLY A 197 24.94 14.96 -25.63
CA GLY A 197 24.91 15.16 -27.09
C GLY A 197 24.92 16.63 -27.54
N ALA A 198 25.11 17.60 -26.63
CA ALA A 198 25.27 19.00 -27.02
C ALA A 198 26.56 19.13 -27.86
N PRO A 199 26.49 19.57 -29.13
CA PRO A 199 27.67 19.67 -29.97
C PRO A 199 28.61 20.70 -29.36
N ALA A 200 29.85 20.29 -29.09
CA ALA A 200 30.94 21.21 -28.84
C ALA A 200 31.02 22.12 -30.06
N THR A 201 30.51 23.35 -29.94
CA THR A 201 30.67 24.39 -30.94
C THR A 201 32.16 24.65 -31.08
N ARG A 202 32.73 24.01 -32.12
CA ARG A 202 33.78 24.50 -33.00
C ARG A 202 34.21 25.91 -32.62
N VAL A 203 35.24 26.03 -31.79
CA VAL A 203 36.05 27.24 -31.69
C VAL A 203 36.74 27.32 -33.04
N GLU A 204 36.21 28.16 -33.92
CA GLU A 204 36.83 28.45 -35.21
C GLU A 204 38.19 29.11 -34.95
N ASP A 205 39.22 28.46 -35.48
CA ASP A 205 40.58 28.96 -35.61
C ASP A 205 40.59 30.26 -36.44
N GLU A 206 40.35 31.40 -35.80
CA GLU A 206 40.62 32.72 -36.38
C GLU A 206 42.09 33.11 -36.12
N LYS A 207 43.05 32.41 -36.74
CA LYS A 207 44.45 32.84 -36.74
C LYS A 207 45.29 32.30 -37.91
N LYS A 208 45.18 32.91 -39.09
CA LYS A 208 46.32 33.25 -39.98
C LYS A 208 45.87 33.86 -41.31
N ALA A 209 46.19 35.13 -41.52
CA ALA A 209 46.68 35.64 -42.80
C ALA A 209 47.37 37.00 -42.61
N PRO A 210 48.71 37.08 -42.76
CA PRO A 210 49.39 38.35 -43.05
C PRO A 210 49.72 38.45 -44.54
N GLY A 211 49.25 39.54 -45.16
CA GLY A 211 49.92 40.32 -46.22
C GLY A 211 50.34 39.66 -47.53
N THR A 212 49.81 40.15 -48.65
CA THR A 212 50.64 40.37 -49.85
C THR A 212 50.16 41.59 -50.62
N THR A 213 50.95 42.65 -50.53
CA THR A 213 50.97 43.85 -51.37
C THR A 213 51.46 43.46 -52.78
N GLN A 214 50.78 43.86 -53.86
CA GLN A 214 51.45 44.05 -55.16
C GLN A 214 50.91 45.26 -55.92
N THR A 215 51.86 46.15 -56.16
CA THR A 215 51.93 47.34 -57.02
C THR A 215 52.14 46.95 -58.49
N THR A 216 51.49 47.62 -59.44
CA THR A 216 52.01 48.13 -60.76
C THR A 216 50.85 48.82 -61.50
N ALA A 217 50.90 50.13 -61.81
CA ALA A 217 51.44 50.75 -63.04
C ALA A 217 51.03 49.99 -64.32
N VAL A 218 50.25 50.54 -65.26
CA VAL A 218 50.46 51.76 -66.09
C VAL A 218 49.11 52.39 -66.45
#